data_AF-A0A973EBI0-F1
#
_entry.id   AF-A0A973EBI0-F1
#
_cell.length_a   1.000
_cell.length_b   1.000
_cell.length_c   1.000
_cell.angle_alpha   90.00
_cell.angle_beta   90.00
_cell.angle_gamma   90.00
#
_symmetry.space_group_name_H-M   'P 1'
#
loop_
_entity.id
_entity.type
_entity.pdbx_description
1 polymer ?
#
loop_
_entity_poly.entity_id
_entity_poly.type
_entity_poly.pdbx_seq_one_letter_code
_entity_poly.pdbx_strand_id
1 'polypeptide(L)'
;AACKTDSQARHEDYVFHRAVVEATHNPFFVSLYDQLHEGAIPRTKLLSVELDPEAVSYYLERVAREHAEVLQAIVSGEAEAARNAMYRHLQRAYDNYAAYQDHSQA
;
A
#
# COMPACT_ATOMS: atom_id res chain seq x y z
N ALA A 1 -9.12 16.31 12.77
CA ALA A 1 -9.33 17.14 11.57
C ALA A 1 -8.79 16.37 10.38
N ALA A 2 -9.66 15.75 9.60
CA ALA A 2 -9.30 14.94 8.44
C ALA A 2 -9.22 15.85 7.21
N CYS A 3 -8.04 16.39 6.94
CA CYS A 3 -7.69 16.76 5.58
C CYS A 3 -7.11 15.48 4.98
N LYS A 4 -7.88 14.81 4.12
CA LYS A 4 -7.49 13.60 3.38
C LYS A 4 -7.08 14.05 1.98
N THR A 5 -5.92 14.70 1.87
CA THR A 5 -5.38 15.08 0.56
C THR A 5 -4.68 13.85 -0.01
N ASP A 6 -4.96 13.50 -1.26
CA ASP A 6 -4.40 12.36 -2.00
C ASP A 6 -2.88 12.11 -1.79
N SER A 7 -2.12 13.19 -1.56
CA SER A 7 -0.69 13.14 -1.22
C SER A 7 -0.35 12.46 0.11
N GLN A 8 -1.23 12.50 1.11
CA GLN A 8 -1.02 11.88 2.43
C GLN A 8 -1.11 10.37 2.35
N ALA A 9 -2.04 9.83 1.55
CA ALA A 9 -2.19 8.39 1.39
C ALA A 9 -0.94 7.73 0.79
N ARG A 10 -0.23 8.42 -0.12
CA ARG A 10 1.03 7.94 -0.71
C ARG A 10 2.16 7.86 0.31
N HIS A 11 2.33 8.95 1.04
CA HIS A 11 3.40 9.04 2.04
C HIS A 11 3.16 8.06 3.19
N GLU A 12 1.93 7.96 3.68
CA GLU A 12 1.54 7.01 4.74
C GLU A 12 1.80 5.56 4.34
N ASP A 13 1.50 5.22 3.08
CA ASP A 13 1.75 3.88 2.56
C ASP A 13 3.25 3.56 2.47
N TYR A 14 4.05 4.49 1.93
CA TYR A 14 5.50 4.35 1.88
C TYR A 14 6.10 4.18 3.29
N VAL A 15 5.71 5.04 4.23
CA VAL A 15 6.20 5.00 5.62
C VAL A 15 5.83 3.69 6.29
N PHE A 16 4.61 3.18 6.09
CA PHE A 16 4.19 1.89 6.63
C PHE A 16 5.07 0.73 6.14
N HIS A 17 5.25 0.62 4.83
CA HIS A 17 6.05 -0.45 4.24
C HIS A 17 7.52 -0.35 4.63
N ARG A 18 8.07 0.87 4.68
CA ARG A 18 9.44 1.13 5.14
C ARG A 18 9.63 0.67 6.59
N ALA A 19 8.67 0.95 7.49
CA ALA A 19 8.73 0.51 8.88
C ALA A 19 8.73 -1.03 9.00
N VAL A 20 7.93 -1.73 8.17
CA VAL A 20 7.95 -3.21 8.11
C VAL A 20 9.31 -3.72 7.63
N VAL A 21 9.91 -3.06 6.63
CA VAL A 21 11.25 -3.40 6.12
C VAL A 21 12.32 -3.17 7.18
N GLU A 22 12.28 -2.04 7.91
CA GLU A 22 13.21 -1.76 9.01
C GLU A 22 13.11 -2.78 10.14
N ALA A 23 11.90 -3.27 10.44
CA ALA A 23 11.67 -4.32 11.43
C ALA A 23 12.31 -5.67 11.09
N THR A 24 12.76 -5.88 9.84
CA THR A 24 13.54 -7.08 9.47
C THR A 24 14.97 -7.04 10.00
N HIS A 25 15.44 -5.88 10.50
CA HIS A 25 16.83 -5.63 10.91
C HIS A 25 17.86 -5.95 9.81
N ASN A 26 17.45 -5.89 8.55
CA ASN A 26 18.32 -6.11 7.40
C ASN A 26 18.58 -4.79 6.65
N PRO A 27 19.77 -4.17 6.79
CA PRO A 27 20.07 -2.88 6.15
C PRO A 27 20.07 -2.95 4.62
N PHE A 28 20.29 -4.13 4.03
CA PHE A 28 20.18 -4.33 2.59
C PHE A 28 18.73 -4.13 2.11
N PHE A 29 17.73 -4.64 2.85
CA PHE A 29 16.33 -4.46 2.47
C PHE A 29 15.89 -3.00 2.58
N VAL A 30 16.34 -2.28 3.62
CA VAL A 30 16.07 -0.84 3.75
C VAL A 30 16.66 -0.08 2.56
N SER A 31 17.93 -0.34 2.23
CA SER A 31 18.62 0.31 1.12
C SER A 31 17.99 0.00 -0.25
N LEU A 32 17.48 -1.22 -0.42
CA LEU A 32 16.74 -1.63 -1.61
C LEU A 32 15.37 -0.95 -1.69
N TYR A 33 14.66 -0.87 -0.57
CA TYR A 33 13.33 -0.26 -0.51
C TYR A 33 13.40 1.25 -0.76
N ASP A 34 14.38 1.94 -0.18
CA ASP A 34 14.57 3.38 -0.36
C ASP A 34 14.88 3.77 -1.82
N GLN A 35 15.46 2.86 -2.62
CA GLN A 35 15.69 3.07 -4.06
C GLN A 35 14.40 3.05 -4.90
N LEU A 36 13.30 2.49 -4.40
CA LEU A 36 12.05 2.43 -5.18
C LEU A 36 11.39 3.82 -5.31
N HIS A 37 11.73 4.80 -4.47
CA HIS A 37 11.11 6.14 -4.40
C HIS A 37 9.57 6.11 -4.23
N GLU A 38 8.96 7.21 -3.77
CA GLU A 38 7.49 7.31 -3.64
C GLU A 38 6.75 7.10 -4.99
N GLY A 39 7.44 7.32 -6.12
CA GLY A 39 6.90 7.20 -7.48
C GLY A 39 6.76 5.76 -8.01
N ALA A 40 7.40 4.76 -7.41
CA ALA A 40 7.21 3.36 -7.81
C ALA A 40 5.89 2.77 -7.29
N ILE A 41 5.22 3.45 -6.35
CA ILE A 41 3.95 2.99 -5.80
C ILE A 41 2.84 3.25 -6.83
N PRO A 42 2.21 2.19 -7.40
CA PRO A 42 1.21 2.32 -8.47
C PRO A 42 -0.04 3.13 -8.08
N ARG A 43 -0.26 3.32 -6.77
CA ARG A 43 -1.38 4.09 -6.18
C ARG A 43 -1.55 5.46 -6.82
N THR A 44 -0.46 6.13 -7.20
CA THR A 44 -0.48 7.46 -7.82
C THR A 44 -1.26 7.47 -9.12
N LYS A 45 -1.15 6.43 -9.96
CA LYS A 45 -1.86 6.38 -11.25
C LYS A 45 -3.32 5.99 -11.10
N LEU A 46 -3.63 5.18 -10.08
CA LEU A 46 -4.99 4.71 -9.81
C LEU A 46 -5.90 5.81 -9.24
N LEU A 47 -5.36 6.67 -8.36
CA LEU A 47 -6.12 7.77 -7.73
C LEU A 47 -6.14 9.06 -8.58
N SER A 48 -5.30 9.16 -9.61
CA SER A 48 -5.27 10.30 -10.54
C SER A 48 -6.38 10.26 -11.59
N VAL A 49 -7.08 9.14 -11.73
CA VAL A 49 -8.33 9.06 -12.52
C VAL A 49 -9.41 9.78 -11.72
N GLU A 50 -10.27 10.54 -12.38
CA GLU A 50 -11.44 11.23 -11.79
C GLU A 50 -12.41 10.21 -11.14
N LEU A 51 -12.00 9.66 -10.00
CA LEU A 51 -12.77 8.73 -9.21
C LEU A 51 -13.69 9.53 -8.29
N ASP A 52 -14.91 9.02 -8.15
CA ASP A 52 -15.88 9.49 -7.17
C ASP A 52 -15.21 9.56 -5.76
N PRO A 53 -15.26 10.71 -5.07
CA PRO A 53 -14.71 10.87 -3.72
C PRO A 53 -15.16 9.80 -2.72
N GLU A 54 -16.38 9.29 -2.87
CA GLU A 54 -16.90 8.20 -2.01
C GLU A 54 -16.15 6.89 -2.27
N ALA A 55 -15.93 6.55 -3.54
CA ALA A 55 -15.14 5.39 -3.94
C ALA A 55 -13.68 5.47 -3.46
N VAL A 56 -13.08 6.67 -3.50
CA VAL A 56 -11.73 6.92 -2.96
C VAL A 56 -11.70 6.71 -1.45
N SER A 57 -12.67 7.24 -0.70
CA SER A 57 -12.70 7.05 0.76
C SER A 57 -12.88 5.57 1.13
N TYR A 58 -13.78 4.85 0.46
CA TYR A 58 -13.98 3.42 0.67
C TYR A 58 -12.72 2.60 0.39
N TYR A 59 -11.99 2.94 -0.68
CA TYR A 59 -10.71 2.32 -1.00
C TYR A 59 -9.66 2.56 0.10
N LEU A 60 -9.51 3.80 0.57
CA LEU A 60 -8.55 4.16 1.63
C LEU A 60 -8.86 3.46 2.95
N GLU A 61 -10.14 3.39 3.34
CA GLU A 61 -10.57 2.66 4.54
C GLU A 61 -10.25 1.17 4.46
N ARG A 62 -10.44 0.57 3.28
CA ARG A 62 -10.06 -0.82 3.04
C ARG A 62 -8.56 -1.03 3.17
N VAL A 63 -7.74 -0.17 2.57
CA VAL A 63 -6.27 -0.23 2.68
C VAL A 63 -5.83 -0.13 4.14
N ALA A 64 -6.39 0.81 4.90
CA ALA A 64 -6.07 0.98 6.31
C ALA A 64 -6.37 -0.29 7.14
N ARG A 65 -7.50 -0.96 6.88
CA ARG A 65 -7.84 -2.23 7.54
C ARG A 65 -6.80 -3.32 7.26
N GLU A 66 -6.34 -3.44 6.03
CA GLU A 66 -5.36 -4.46 5.67
C GLU A 66 -3.97 -4.18 6.24
N HIS A 67 -3.56 -2.91 6.32
CA HIS A 67 -2.35 -2.53 7.05
C HIS A 67 -2.46 -2.93 8.52
N ALA A 68 -3.63 -2.74 9.14
CA ALA A 68 -3.87 -3.18 10.51
C ALA A 68 -3.79 -4.71 10.64
N GLU A 69 -4.34 -5.49 9.69
CA GLU A 69 -4.20 -6.96 9.66
C GLU A 69 -2.73 -7.40 9.57
N VAL A 70 -1.96 -6.79 8.68
CA VAL A 70 -0.52 -7.06 8.53
C VAL A 70 0.22 -6.74 9.83
N LEU A 71 0.01 -5.54 10.38
CA LEU A 71 0.66 -5.09 11.61
C LEU A 71 0.32 -6.02 12.77
N GLN A 72 -0.95 -6.40 12.92
CA GLN A 72 -1.39 -7.28 13.99
C GLN A 72 -0.70 -8.64 13.89
N ALA A 73 -0.61 -9.23 12.70
CA ALA A 73 0.07 -10.50 12.51
C ALA A 73 1.58 -10.42 12.83
N ILE A 74 2.24 -9.31 12.46
CA ILE A 74 3.65 -9.06 12.81
C ILE A 74 3.83 -8.95 14.33
N VAL A 75 3.01 -8.13 15.00
CA VAL A 75 3.08 -7.92 16.45
C VAL A 75 2.77 -9.19 17.23
N SER A 76 1.84 -10.02 16.74
CA SER A 76 1.53 -11.33 17.31
C SER A 76 2.63 -12.39 17.08
N GLY A 77 3.66 -12.09 16.27
CA GLY A 77 4.72 -13.04 15.94
C GLY A 77 4.30 -14.16 14.97
N GLU A 78 3.15 -14.01 14.30
CA GLU A 78 2.61 -15.01 13.38
C GLU A 78 3.16 -14.79 11.96
N ALA A 79 4.36 -15.30 11.70
CA ALA A 79 5.07 -15.06 10.44
C ALA A 79 4.28 -15.46 9.18
N GLU A 80 3.62 -16.62 9.18
CA GLU A 80 2.80 -17.05 8.04
C GLU A 80 1.57 -16.16 7.83
N ALA A 81 0.91 -15.74 8.91
CA ALA A 81 -0.23 -14.85 8.84
C ALA A 81 0.17 -13.47 8.27
N ALA A 82 1.31 -12.93 8.72
CA ALA A 82 1.85 -11.66 8.23
C ALA A 82 2.20 -11.76 6.74
N ARG A 83 2.86 -12.84 6.32
CA ARG A 83 3.17 -13.10 4.91
C ARG A 83 1.91 -13.16 4.06
N ASN A 84 0.90 -13.92 4.51
CA ASN A 84 -0.34 -14.10 3.76
C ASN A 84 -1.15 -12.79 3.69
N ALA A 85 -1.19 -12.00 4.77
CA ALA A 85 -1.85 -10.70 4.78
C ALA A 85 -1.17 -9.72 3.82
N MET A 86 0.16 -9.61 3.86
CA MET A 86 0.91 -8.74 2.95
C MET A 86 0.77 -9.19 1.49
N TYR A 87 0.79 -10.49 1.23
CA TYR A 87 0.57 -11.03 -0.12
C TYR A 87 -0.81 -10.63 -0.66
N ARG A 88 -1.89 -10.79 0.13
CA ARG A 88 -3.24 -10.36 -0.28
C ARG A 88 -3.31 -8.86 -0.52
N HIS A 89 -2.63 -8.06 0.30
CA HIS A 89 -2.54 -6.62 0.15
C HIS A 89 -1.93 -6.23 -1.21
N LEU A 90 -0.75 -6.77 -1.52
CA LEU A 90 -0.02 -6.50 -2.75
C LEU A 90 -0.74 -7.03 -4.00
N GLN A 91 -1.31 -8.23 -3.92
CA GLN A 91 -2.05 -8.85 -5.04
C GLN A 91 -3.22 -7.97 -5.48
N ARG A 92 -4.00 -7.42 -4.54
CA ARG A 92 -5.09 -6.52 -4.90
C ARG A 92 -4.59 -5.23 -5.54
N ALA A 93 -3.50 -4.66 -5.03
CA ALA A 93 -2.92 -3.45 -5.63
C ALA A 93 -2.48 -3.72 -7.08
N TYR A 94 -1.92 -4.91 -7.34
CA TYR A 94 -1.61 -5.40 -8.67
C TYR A 94 -2.86 -5.57 -9.54
N ASP A 95 -3.90 -6.26 -9.05
CA ASP A 95 -5.13 -6.51 -9.81
C ASP A 95 -5.82 -5.18 -10.20
N ASN A 96 -5.88 -4.22 -9.27
CA ASN A 96 -6.40 -2.87 -9.53
C ASN A 96 -5.59 -2.16 -10.62
N TYR A 97 -4.25 -2.26 -10.57
CA TYR A 97 -3.38 -1.66 -11.56
C TYR A 97 -3.55 -2.32 -12.94
N ALA A 98 -3.66 -3.65 -13.00
CA ALA A 98 -3.91 -4.38 -14.23
C ALA A 98 -5.24 -3.98 -14.87
N ALA A 99 -6.31 -3.86 -14.09
CA ALA A 99 -7.61 -3.37 -14.57
C ALA A 99 -7.52 -1.93 -15.09
N TYR A 100 -6.78 -1.05 -14.41
CA TYR A 100 -6.54 0.31 -14.89
C TYR A 100 -5.77 0.33 -16.22
N GLN A 101 -4.74 -0.52 -16.38
CA GLN A 101 -4.00 -0.61 -17.62
C GLN A 101 -4.90 -1.05 -18.79
N ASP A 102 -5.73 -2.05 -18.57
CA ASP A 102 -6.69 -2.56 -19.57
C ASP A 102 -7.66 -1.45 -20.02
N HIS A 103 -8.22 -0.69 -19.07
CA HIS A 103 -9.11 0.45 -19.37
C HIS A 103 -8.40 1.64 -20.02
N SER A 104 -7.10 1.83 -19.77
CA SER A 104 -6.32 2.91 -20.40
C SER A 104 -5.89 2.62 -21.84
N GLN A 105 -5.98 1.35 -22.28
CA GLN A 105 -5.60 0.92 -23.64
C GLN A 105 -6.81 0.66 -24.56
N ALA A 106 -8.03 0.73 -24.04
CA ALA A 106 -9.28 0.66 -24.79
C ALA A 106 -9.78 2.05 -25.20
#